data_AF-A0A926JNI0-F1
#
_entry.id   AF-A0A926JNI0-F1
#
_cell.length_a   1.000
_cell.length_b   1.000
_cell.length_c   1.000
_cell.angle_alpha   90.00
_cell.angle_beta   90.00
_cell.angle_gamma   90.00
#
_symmetry.space_group_name_H-M   'P 1'
#
loop_
_entity.id
_entity.type
_entity.pdbx_description
1 polymer ?
#
loop_
_entity_poly.entity_id
_entity_poly.type
_entity_poly.pdbx_seq_one_letter_code
_entity_poly.pdbx_strand_id
1 'polypeptide(L)' 'MELKDKLVSSFFAYEGNGLDVHSPIHDICSDAIKKFDKKGFPTKKEEAWKYTSLNAVLKQNYNLYP' A
#
# COMPACT_ATOMS: atom_id res chain seq x y z
N MET A 1 5.68 2.27 12.72
CA MET A 1 4.98 1.58 11.61
C MET A 1 5.84 1.70 10.38
N GLU A 2 6.07 0.60 9.68
CA GLU A 2 6.71 0.64 8.37
C GLU A 2 5.77 1.31 7.35
N LEU A 3 6.32 1.81 6.23
CA LEU A 3 5.52 2.50 5.21
C LEU A 3 4.36 1.64 4.70
N LYS A 4 4.57 0.31 4.59
CA LYS A 4 3.53 -0.65 4.21
C LYS A 4 2.33 -0.55 5.14
N ASP A 5 2.57 -0.64 6.45
CA ASP A 5 1.51 -0.62 7.46
C ASP A 5 0.77 0.71 7.46
N LYS A 6 1.49 1.83 7.28
CA LYS A 6 0.88 3.17 7.17
C LYS A 6 -0.05 3.28 5.97
N LEU A 7 0.33 2.74 4.81
CA LEU A 7 -0.50 2.78 3.60
C LEU A 7 -1.75 1.92 3.75
N VAL A 8 -1.59 0.71 4.31
CA VAL A 8 -2.71 -0.22 4.55
C VAL A 8 -3.69 0.37 5.57
N SER A 9 -3.20 0.91 6.68
CA SER A 9 -4.05 1.51 7.70
C SER A 9 -4.73 2.79 7.21
N SER A 10 -4.03 3.61 6.43
CA SER A 10 -4.60 4.81 5.80
C SER A 10 -5.74 4.45 4.85
N PHE A 11 -5.58 3.40 4.03
CA PHE A 11 -6.65 2.93 3.14
C PHE A 11 -7.91 2.51 3.91
N PHE A 12 -7.78 1.67 4.95
CA PHE A 12 -8.94 1.23 5.72
C PHE A 12 -9.59 2.35 6.53
N ALA A 13 -8.80 3.29 7.06
CA ALA A 13 -9.33 4.48 7.72
C ALA A 13 -10.10 5.37 6.73
N TYR A 14 -9.63 5.45 5.49
CA TYR A 14 -10.29 6.20 4.42
C TYR A 14 -11.58 5.50 3.95
N GLU A 15 -11.57 4.17 3.83
CA GLU A 15 -12.74 3.35 3.49
C GLU A 15 -13.86 3.48 4.52
N GLY A 16 -13.53 3.45 5.82
CA GLY A 16 -14.49 3.62 6.91
C GLY A 16 -15.13 5.01 6.98
N ASN A 17 -14.56 6.02 6.31
CA ASN A 17 -15.06 7.40 6.29
C ASN A 17 -16.04 7.69 5.14
N GLY A 18 -16.54 6.67 4.45
CA GLY A 18 -17.74 6.80 3.60
C GLY A 18 -17.49 7.00 2.10
N LEU A 19 -16.42 6.40 1.55
CA LEU A 19 -16.33 6.22 0.10
C LEU A 19 -17.52 5.39 -0.41
N ASP A 20 -17.92 5.63 -1.66
CA ASP A 20 -18.95 4.86 -2.34
C ASP A 20 -18.50 3.40 -2.54
N VAL A 21 -18.85 2.54 -1.57
CA VAL A 21 -18.62 1.09 -1.56
C VAL A 21 -19.28 0.42 -2.78
N HIS A 22 -20.20 1.11 -3.46
CA HIS A 22 -20.86 0.62 -4.67
C HIS A 22 -20.12 1.00 -5.96
N SER A 23 -19.00 1.73 -5.88
CA SER A 23 -18.19 2.02 -7.05
C SER A 23 -17.58 0.72 -7.60
N PRO A 24 -17.63 0.46 -8.91
CA PRO A 24 -17.07 -0.75 -9.52
C PRO A 24 -15.55 -0.88 -9.32
N ILE A 25 -14.87 0.20 -8.90
CA ILE A 25 -13.44 0.17 -8.60
C ILE A 25 -13.14 -0.21 -7.14
N HIS A 26 -14.13 -0.15 -6.25
CA HIS A 26 -13.96 -0.40 -4.83
C HIS A 26 -13.43 -1.82 -4.59
N ASP A 27 -14.11 -2.83 -5.14
CA ASP A 27 -13.71 -4.24 -5.01
C ASP A 27 -12.28 -4.49 -5.54
N ILE A 28 -11.93 -3.85 -6.66
CA ILE A 28 -10.59 -3.96 -7.26
C ILE A 28 -9.52 -3.38 -6.31
N CYS A 29 -9.77 -2.19 -5.75
CA CYS A 29 -8.87 -1.54 -4.80
C CYS A 29 -8.75 -2.33 -3.51
N SER A 30 -9.87 -2.83 -2.97
CA SER A 30 -9.94 -3.65 -1.77
C SER A 30 -9.21 -4.98 -1.94
N ASP A 31 -9.27 -5.60 -3.11
CA ASP A 31 -8.49 -6.80 -3.42
C ASP A 31 -7.01 -6.50 -3.61
N ALA A 32 -6.69 -5.38 -4.26
CA ALA A 32 -5.31 -4.94 -4.47
C ALA A 32 -4.61 -4.64 -3.14
N ILE A 33 -5.26 -3.92 -2.22
CA ILE A 33 -4.69 -3.59 -0.92
C ILE A 33 -4.49 -4.84 -0.04
N LYS A 34 -5.43 -5.79 -0.07
CA LYS A 34 -5.28 -7.08 0.63
C LYS A 34 -4.11 -7.91 0.09
N LYS A 35 -3.91 -7.91 -1.24
CA LYS A 35 -2.74 -8.56 -1.87
C LYS A 35 -1.45 -7.84 -1.48
N PHE A 36 -1.45 -6.52 -1.46
CA PHE A 36 -0.32 -5.71 -1.04
C PHE A 36 0.03 -5.91 0.44
N ASP A 37 -0.95 -6.01 1.33
CA ASP A 37 -0.68 -6.24 2.76
C ASP A 37 0.05 -7.58 2.98
N LYS A 38 -0.33 -8.63 2.25
CA LYS A 38 0.31 -9.95 2.29
C LYS A 38 1.69 -9.98 1.64
N LYS A 39 1.85 -9.35 0.47
CA LYS A 39 3.11 -9.41 -0.30
C LYS A 39 4.14 -8.37 0.14
N GLY A 40 3.67 -7.20 0.57
CA GLY A 40 4.49 -6.04 0.87
C GLY A 40 5.15 -5.42 -0.36
N PHE A 41 6.16 -4.59 -0.10
CA PHE A 41 7.05 -4.08 -1.13
C PHE A 41 7.97 -5.18 -1.64
N PRO A 42 8.30 -5.18 -2.95
CA PRO A 42 9.20 -6.16 -3.49
C PRO A 42 10.62 -5.97 -2.98
N THR A 43 11.42 -7.02 -3.06
CA THR A 43 12.81 -7.01 -2.57
C THR A 43 13.78 -7.33 -3.70
N LYS A 44 15.06 -6.97 -3.52
CA LYS A 44 16.13 -7.33 -4.49
C LYS A 44 16.34 -8.83 -4.66
N LYS A 45 15.69 -9.68 -3.86
CA LYS A 45 15.67 -11.13 -4.03
C LYS A 45 14.79 -11.56 -5.21
N GLU A 46 13.81 -10.73 -5.58
CA GLU A 46 13.00 -10.94 -6.77
C GLU A 46 13.77 -10.47 -8.00
N GLU A 47 13.83 -11.31 -9.03
CA GLU A 47 14.63 -11.06 -10.23
C GLU A 47 14.24 -9.74 -10.91
N ALA A 48 12.94 -9.46 -11.00
CA ALA A 48 12.40 -8.20 -11.55
C ALA A 48 12.85 -6.94 -10.80
N TRP A 49 13.31 -7.06 -9.54
CA TRP A 49 13.70 -5.96 -8.67
C TRP A 49 15.18 -5.97 -8.28
N LYS A 50 15.96 -6.92 -8.81
CA LYS A 50 17.38 -7.13 -8.48
C LYS A 50 18.23 -5.86 -8.60
N TYR A 51 17.97 -5.06 -9.63
CA TYR A 51 18.72 -3.85 -9.96
C TYR A 51 17.99 -2.54 -9.59
N THR A 52 16.78 -2.63 -9.03
CA THR A 52 15.95 -1.48 -8.68
C THR A 52 15.87 -1.32 -7.17
N SER A 53 16.54 -0.30 -6.64
CA SER A 53 16.57 -0.04 -5.20
C SER A 53 15.35 0.75 -4.74
N LEU A 54 14.56 0.18 -3.83
CA LEU A 54 13.43 0.88 -3.20
C LEU A 54 13.81 1.72 -1.97
N ASN A 55 15.09 1.75 -1.57
CA ASN A 55 15.52 2.45 -0.35
C ASN A 55 15.15 3.94 -0.33
N ALA A 56 15.15 4.61 -1.49
CA ALA A 56 14.79 6.02 -1.58
C ALA A 56 13.31 6.28 -1.21
N VAL A 57 12.44 5.30 -1.45
CA VAL A 57 11.02 5.35 -1.08
C VAL A 57 10.84 4.86 0.35
N LEU A 58 11.37 3.67 0.67
CA LEU A 58 11.12 3.02 1.97
C LEU A 58 11.69 3.77 3.17
N LYS A 59 12.76 4.54 2.99
CA LYS A 59 13.39 5.33 4.07
C LYS A 59 12.78 6.71 4.26
N GLN A 60 11.93 7.17 3.35
CA GLN A 60 11.27 8.45 3.51
C GLN A 60 10.16 8.38 4.55
N ASN A 61 10.02 9.45 5.33
CA ASN A 61 8.97 9.54 6.33
C ASN A 61 7.76 10.26 5.73
N TYR A 62 6.83 9.48 5.18
CA TYR A 62 5.58 10.01 4.64
C TYR A 62 4.60 10.35 5.77
N ASN A 63 3.98 11.53 5.65
CA ASN A 63 2.79 11.88 6.40
C ASN A 63 1.56 11.58 5.54
N LEU A 64 0.75 10.60 5.96
CA LEU A 64 -0.44 10.13 5.23
C LEU A 64 -1.75 10.62 5.88
N TYR A 65 -1.63 11.42 6.94
CA TYR A 65 -2.77 11.98 7.67
C TYR A 65 -2.67 13.51 7.60
N PRO A 66 -3.78 14.23 7.33
CA PRO A 66 -3.83 15.69 7.46
C PRO A 66 -3.58 16.16 8.90
#